data_AF-A0A9E2YUB5-F1
#
_entry.id   AF-A0A9E2YUB5-F1
#
_cell.length_a   1.000
_cell.length_b   1.000
_cell.length_c   1.000
_cell.angle_alpha   90.00
_cell.angle_beta   90.00
_cell.angle_gamma   90.00
#
_symmetry.space_group_name_H-M   'P 1'
#
loop_
_entity.id
_entity.type
_entity.pdbx_description
1 polymer ?
#
loop_
_entity_poly.entity_id
_entity_poly.type
_entity_poly.pdbx_seq_one_letter_code
_entity_poly.pdbx_strand_id
1 'polypeptide(L)' 'MKLTGARVVVVGMAKSGAAALDVLLSNGATVVPVDQNTSGEVHGIAVQAQTDDAFQRADLVVISPGVPADTE' A
#
# COMPACT_ATOMS: atom_id res chain seq x y z
N MET A 1 1.33 17.05 5.89
CA MET A 1 0.36 15.94 5.79
C MET A 1 0.28 15.24 7.15
N LYS A 2 -0.90 14.84 7.63
CA LYS A 2 -1.03 14.01 8.85
C LYS A 2 -1.17 12.55 8.43
N LEU A 3 -0.17 11.73 8.76
CA LEU A 3 -0.17 10.29 8.47
C LEU A 3 -0.71 9.45 9.64
N THR A 4 -0.62 9.98 10.86
CA THR A 4 -1.14 9.30 12.05
C THR A 4 -2.64 9.10 11.94
N GLY A 5 -3.09 7.84 12.01
CA GLY A 5 -4.49 7.45 11.87
C GLY A 5 -5.02 7.42 10.42
N ALA A 6 -4.22 7.81 9.43
CA ALA A 6 -4.62 7.76 8.02
C ALA A 6 -4.62 6.30 7.52
N ARG A 7 -5.61 5.93 6.72
CA ARG A 7 -5.63 4.68 5.96
C ARG A 7 -4.89 4.87 4.65
N VAL A 8 -3.74 4.23 4.50
CA VAL A 8 -2.88 4.38 3.32
C VAL A 8 -2.80 3.07 2.57
N VAL A 9 -3.08 3.10 1.27
CA VAL A 9 -2.91 1.95 0.38
C VAL A 9 -1.57 2.08 -0.33
N VAL A 10 -0.75 1.02 -0.30
CA VAL A 10 0.52 0.99 -1.03
C VAL A 10 0.42 -0.07 -2.12
N VAL A 11 0.54 0.35 -3.38
CA VAL A 11 0.45 -0.51 -4.56
C VAL A 11 1.84 -0.89 -5.05
N GLY A 12 2.07 -2.20 -5.19
CA GLY A 12 3.36 -2.80 -5.51
C GLY A 12 4.20 -3.06 -4.26
N MET A 13 4.58 -4.31 -4.01
CA MET A 13 5.27 -4.83 -2.82
C MET A 13 6.70 -5.32 -3.11
N ALA A 14 7.33 -4.81 -4.16
CA ALA A 14 8.77 -4.96 -4.36
C ALA A 14 9.55 -4.08 -3.35
N LYS A 15 10.83 -3.81 -3.63
CA LYS A 15 11.73 -3.08 -2.73
C LYS A 15 11.19 -1.74 -2.22
N SER A 16 10.71 -0.88 -3.13
CA SER A 16 10.24 0.46 -2.77
C SER A 16 8.89 0.45 -2.07
N GLY A 17 8.03 -0.51 -2.40
CA GLY A 17 6.73 -0.72 -1.76
C GLY A 17 6.86 -1.10 -0.30
N ALA A 18 7.71 -2.09 -0.01
CA ALA A 18 8.02 -2.49 1.36
C ALA A 18 8.62 -1.33 2.17
N ALA A 19 9.56 -0.57 1.60
CA ALA A 19 10.14 0.59 2.26
C ALA A 19 9.11 1.71 2.53
N ALA A 20 8.17 1.96 1.61
CA ALA A 20 7.10 2.92 1.81
C ALA A 20 6.19 2.49 2.98
N LEU A 21 5.88 1.20 3.06
CA LEU A 21 5.09 0.62 4.14
C LEU A 21 5.79 0.80 5.51
N ASP A 22 7.11 0.59 5.59
CA ASP A 22 7.91 0.84 6.81
C ASP A 22 7.79 2.29 7.30
N VAL A 23 7.94 3.25 6.38
CA VAL A 23 7.85 4.68 6.70
C VAL A 23 6.44 5.03 7.16
N LEU A 24 5.41 4.54 6.47
CA LEU A 24 4.02 4.84 6.79
C LEU A 24 3.61 4.28 8.15
N LEU A 25 3.95 3.01 8.42
CA LEU A 25 3.70 2.38 9.73
C LEU A 25 4.40 3.14 10.86
N SER A 26 5.68 3.50 10.67
CA SER A 26 6.46 4.26 11.66
C SER A 26 5.89 5.65 11.94
N ASN A 27 5.09 6.21 11.03
CA ASN A 27 4.39 7.48 11.19
C ASN A 27 2.95 7.32 11.75
N GLY A 28 2.56 6.10 12.15
CA GLY A 28 1.26 5.80 12.75
C GLY A 28 0.11 5.69 11.75
N ALA A 29 0.41 5.46 10.47
CA ALA A 29 -0.62 5.14 9.48
C ALA A 29 -1.11 3.69 9.62
N THR A 30 -2.35 3.45 9.23
CA THR A 30 -2.85 2.09 8.98
C THR A 30 -2.63 1.77 7.51
N VAL A 31 -1.73 0.82 7.23
CA VAL A 31 -1.29 0.56 5.85
C VAL A 31 -1.95 -0.71 5.29
N VAL A 32 -2.38 -0.64 4.03
CA VAL A 32 -2.88 -1.79 3.26
C VAL A 32 -1.92 -2.06 2.11
N PRO A 33 -1.15 -3.16 2.17
CA PRO A 33 -0.32 -3.59 1.04
C PRO A 33 -1.20 -4.20 -0.05
N VAL A 34 -1.03 -3.74 -1.29
CA VAL A 34 -1.73 -4.23 -2.48
C VAL A 34 -0.72 -4.59 -3.55
N ASP A 35 -0.85 -5.76 -4.15
CA ASP A 35 -0.02 -6.21 -5.27
C ASP A 35 -0.81 -7.17 -6.18
N GLN A 36 -0.35 -7.36 -7.42
CA GLN A 36 -0.86 -8.41 -8.30
C GLN A 36 -0.46 -9.79 -7.79
N ASN A 37 0.74 -9.91 -7.21
CA ASN A 37 1.16 -11.09 -6.48
C ASN A 37 0.76 -10.98 -5.00
N THR A 38 -0.36 -11.60 -4.65
CA THR A 38 -0.90 -11.59 -3.28
C THR A 38 -0.23 -12.62 -2.36
N SER A 39 0.83 -13.30 -2.81
CA SER A 39 1.51 -14.28 -1.97
C SER A 39 2.35 -13.56 -0.89
N GLY A 40 2.02 -13.82 0.38
CA GLY A 40 2.85 -13.41 1.52
C GLY A 40 2.25 -12.27 2.35
N GLU A 41 3.09 -11.77 3.25
CA GLU A 41 2.75 -10.71 4.20
C GLU A 41 3.95 -9.78 4.40
N VAL A 42 3.67 -8.52 4.72
CA VAL A 42 4.68 -7.52 5.07
C VAL A 42 4.37 -7.03 6.48
N HIS A 43 5.29 -7.24 7.43
CA HIS A 43 5.07 -6.96 8.87
C HIS A 43 3.81 -7.62 9.46
N GLY A 44 3.50 -8.85 9.03
CA GLY A 44 2.31 -9.57 9.49
C GLY A 44 1.00 -9.07 8.88
N ILE A 45 1.06 -8.17 7.88
CA ILE A 45 -0.11 -7.69 7.12
C ILE A 45 -0.14 -8.43 5.78
N ALA A 46 -1.21 -9.20 5.55
CA ALA A 46 -1.40 -9.93 4.31
C ALA A 46 -1.51 -8.97 3.11
N VAL A 47 -0.81 -9.30 2.02
CA VAL A 47 -0.90 -8.56 0.75
C VAL A 47 -2.27 -8.82 0.10
N GLN A 48 -2.98 -7.75 -0.23
CA GLN A 48 -4.30 -7.82 -0.85
C GLN A 48 -4.23 -7.75 -2.37
N ALA A 49 -5.21 -8.34 -3.04
CA ALA A 49 -5.40 -8.18 -4.47
C ALA A 49 -5.80 -6.73 -4.80
N GLN A 50 -5.43 -6.27 -5.99
CA GLN A 50 -5.83 -4.97 -6.51
C GLN A 50 -7.30 -5.00 -6.97
N THR A 51 -8.22 -4.81 -6.02
CA THR A 51 -9.67 -4.70 -6.26
C THR A 51 -10.18 -3.34 -5.79
N ASP A 52 -11.34 -2.91 -6.28
CA ASP A 52 -11.98 -1.64 -5.85
C ASP A 52 -12.14 -1.56 -4.33
N ASP A 53 -12.47 -2.68 -3.69
CA ASP A 53 -12.61 -2.79 -2.24
C ASP A 53 -11.31 -2.46 -1.48
N ALA A 54 -10.14 -2.81 -2.03
CA ALA A 54 -8.85 -2.52 -1.39
C ALA A 54 -8.61 -1.00 -1.25
N PHE A 55 -9.12 -0.22 -2.20
CA PHE A 55 -8.98 1.24 -2.24
C PHE A 55 -10.08 1.99 -1.48
N GLN A 56 -11.14 1.31 -1.05
CA GLN A 56 -12.21 1.98 -0.31
C GLN A 56 -11.68 2.67 0.96
N ARG A 57 -12.13 3.92 1.14
CA ARG A 57 -11.81 4.78 2.29
C ARG A 57 -10.30 5.08 2.44
N ALA A 58 -9.50 4.92 1.39
CA ALA A 58 -8.11 5.33 1.42
C ALA A 58 -8.01 6.86 1.51
N ASP A 59 -7.23 7.37 2.47
CA ASP A 59 -6.89 8.79 2.58
C ASP A 59 -5.71 9.16 1.65
N LEU A 60 -4.89 8.17 1.32
CA LEU A 60 -3.74 8.28 0.43
C LEU A 60 -3.50 6.94 -0.28
N VAL A 61 -3.10 7.02 -1.55
CA VAL A 61 -2.56 5.89 -2.31
C VAL A 61 -1.10 6.20 -2.68
N VAL A 62 -0.21 5.28 -2.37
CA VAL A 62 1.20 5.31 -2.80
C VAL A 62 1.36 4.27 -3.89
N ILE A 63 1.70 4.72 -5.10
CA ILE A 63 1.91 3.84 -6.26
C ILE A 63 3.42 3.69 -6.44
N SER A 64 3.92 2.45 -6.35
CA SER A 64 5.34 2.17 -6.62
C SER A 64 5.69 2.54 -8.06
N PRO A 65 6.92 3.04 -8.35
CA PRO A 65 7.28 3.52 -9.69
C PRO A 65 7.13 2.50 -10.83
N GLY A 66 7.20 1.19 -10.53
CA GLY A 66 7.01 0.12 -11.51
C GLY A 66 5.55 -0.28 -11.74
N VAL A 67 4.60 0.35 -11.04
CA VAL A 67 3.17 0.13 -11.21
C VAL A 67 2.63 1.25 -12.11
N PRO A 68 2.06 0.92 -13.28
CA PRO A 68 1.37 1.91 -14.12
C PRO A 68 0.27 2.62 -13.33
N ALA A 69 0.29 3.95 -13.35
CA ALA A 69 -0.73 4.77 -12.69
C ALA A 69 -1.95 5.02 -13.60
N ASP A 70 -1.80 4.69 -14.88
CA ASP A 70 -2.77 4.81 -15.95
C ASP A 70 -2.95 3.47 -16.68
N THR A 71 -4.12 3.32 -17.29
CA THR A 71 -4.43 2.22 -18.20
C THR A 71 -4.49 2.82 -19.61
N GLU A 72 -3.36 2.89 -20.30
CA GLU A 72 -3.39 3.03 -21.77
C GLU A 72 -3.79 1.70 -22.43
#